data_AF-A0A1G4TRI4-F1
#
_entry.id   AF-A0A1G4TRI4-F1
#
_cell.length_a   1.000
_cell.length_b   1.000
_cell.length_c   1.000
_cell.angle_alpha   90.00
_cell.angle_beta   90.00
_cell.angle_gamma   90.00
#
_symmetry.space_group_name_H-M   'P 1'
#
loop_
_entity.id
_entity.type
_entity.pdbx_description
1 polymer ?
#
loop_
_entity_poly.entity_id
_entity_poly.type
_entity_poly.pdbx_seq_one_letter_code
_entity_poly.pdbx_strand_id
1 'polypeptide(L)'
;LEDPFDKGAPVYTMRNRCVEYDDLYLQDESIKVFLNASGSLDQISKELREFLLYVATGKIEGELSNALDHEVSKAKNKEEWRTEYMTLLMRDREKYNEGKAEGIAVGKAVGKAEGIAVGKAEGIAVGKAEGLSEGKIMMLLSLVDDGIIDMQEAIKRSGLSENEVIKFREEH
;
A
#
# COMPACT_ATOMS: atom_id res chain seq x y z
N LEU A 1 -15.93 26.94 10.03
CA LEU A 1 -15.53 27.41 11.37
C LEU A 1 -16.63 27.04 12.32
N GLU A 2 -16.37 26.05 13.15
CA GLU A 2 -17.31 25.55 14.16
C GLU A 2 -17.02 26.24 15.49
N ASP A 3 -18.05 26.40 16.33
CA ASP A 3 -17.88 26.91 17.69
C ASP A 3 -17.27 25.78 18.55
N PRO A 4 -16.03 25.93 19.06
CA PRO A 4 -15.36 24.86 19.77
C PRO A 4 -16.04 24.42 21.08
N PHE A 5 -16.98 25.21 21.61
CA PHE A 5 -17.63 24.94 22.90
C PHE A 5 -19.15 25.10 22.89
N ASP A 6 -19.76 25.34 21.72
CA ASP A 6 -21.22 25.48 21.53
C ASP A 6 -21.90 26.49 22.50
N LYS A 7 -21.21 27.61 22.83
CA LYS A 7 -21.76 28.68 23.69
C LYS A 7 -22.06 29.97 22.94
N GLY A 8 -21.73 30.04 21.65
CA GLY A 8 -21.97 31.21 20.79
C GLY A 8 -21.11 32.43 21.15
N ALA A 9 -20.13 32.30 22.04
CA ALA A 9 -19.27 33.41 22.44
C ALA A 9 -18.15 33.62 21.40
N PRO A 10 -17.76 34.87 21.09
CA PRO A 10 -16.70 35.18 20.13
C PRO A 10 -15.28 34.93 20.68
N VAL A 11 -15.12 34.95 22.01
CA VAL A 11 -13.82 34.76 22.69
C VAL A 11 -14.03 33.89 23.92
N TYR A 12 -13.23 32.84 24.04
CA TYR A 12 -13.15 31.99 25.24
C TYR A 12 -11.78 32.14 25.87
N THR A 13 -11.73 32.63 27.11
CA THR A 13 -10.49 32.70 27.89
C THR A 13 -10.53 31.63 28.96
N MET A 14 -9.57 30.72 28.92
CA MET A 14 -9.46 29.60 29.86
C MET A 14 -8.18 29.72 30.67
N ARG A 15 -8.29 29.35 31.95
CA ARG A 15 -7.19 29.23 32.91
C ARG A 15 -7.23 27.87 33.57
N ASN A 16 -6.06 27.36 33.96
CA ASN A 16 -5.98 26.12 34.72
C ASN A 16 -6.51 26.36 36.13
N ARG A 17 -7.50 25.55 36.54
CA ARG A 17 -8.19 25.69 37.82
C ARG A 17 -8.24 24.35 38.55
N CYS A 18 -8.21 24.39 39.89
CA CYS A 18 -8.46 23.24 40.75
C CYS A 18 -9.89 22.71 40.54
N VAL A 19 -10.04 21.40 40.66
CA VAL A 19 -11.33 20.71 40.49
C VAL A 19 -12.14 20.76 41.79
N GLU A 20 -11.46 20.65 42.93
CA GLU A 20 -12.05 20.63 44.27
C GLU A 20 -12.43 22.02 44.79
N TYR A 21 -11.70 23.06 44.37
CA TYR A 21 -11.87 24.43 44.84
C TYR A 21 -12.08 25.40 43.68
N ASP A 22 -13.22 26.09 43.71
CA ASP A 22 -13.72 26.83 42.56
C ASP A 22 -13.02 28.16 42.29
N ASP A 23 -12.38 28.69 43.30
CA ASP A 23 -11.67 29.96 43.34
C ASP A 23 -10.14 29.77 43.26
N LEU A 24 -9.67 28.52 43.29
CA LEU A 24 -8.25 28.20 43.28
C LEU A 24 -7.73 27.97 41.86
N TYR A 25 -7.03 28.97 41.32
CA TYR A 25 -6.35 28.89 40.02
C TYR A 25 -4.90 28.48 40.19
N LEU A 26 -4.43 27.65 39.25
CA LEU A 26 -3.01 27.36 39.13
C LEU A 26 -2.31 28.65 38.68
N GLN A 27 -1.44 29.21 39.54
CA GLN A 27 -0.70 30.45 39.29
C GLN A 27 0.46 30.22 38.32
N ASP A 28 0.21 29.50 37.21
CA ASP A 28 1.21 29.14 36.20
C ASP A 28 1.37 30.21 35.10
N GLU A 29 0.73 31.37 35.28
CA GLU A 29 0.66 32.49 34.33
C GLU A 29 0.12 32.09 32.94
N SER A 30 -0.40 30.88 32.77
CA SER A 30 -0.85 30.37 31.48
C SER A 30 -2.32 30.73 31.24
N ILE A 31 -2.57 31.37 30.11
CA ILE A 31 -3.91 31.72 29.64
C ILE A 31 -4.08 31.18 28.23
N LYS A 32 -5.16 30.41 28.00
CA LYS A 32 -5.52 29.91 26.68
C LYS A 32 -6.69 30.71 26.16
N VAL A 33 -6.53 31.35 25.00
CA VAL A 33 -7.59 32.13 24.35
C VAL A 33 -8.00 31.43 23.06
N PHE A 34 -9.29 31.09 22.95
CA PHE A 34 -9.89 30.57 21.72
C PHE A 34 -10.77 31.65 21.12
N LEU A 35 -10.58 31.91 19.83
CA LEU A 35 -11.40 32.87 19.09
C LEU A 35 -12.39 32.12 18.22
N ASN A 36 -13.65 32.53 18.27
CA ASN A 36 -14.74 31.92 17.52
C ASN A 36 -15.30 32.93 16.51
N ALA A 37 -15.04 32.66 15.23
CA ALA A 37 -15.48 33.52 14.15
C ALA A 37 -16.96 33.34 13.75
N SER A 38 -17.66 32.33 14.27
CA SER A 38 -19.10 32.10 14.07
C SER A 38 -19.98 32.55 15.24
N GLY A 39 -19.37 33.09 16.32
CA GLY A 39 -20.08 33.61 17.49
C GLY A 39 -20.68 35.00 17.29
N SER A 40 -21.38 35.51 18.32
CA SER A 40 -21.93 36.88 18.27
C SER A 40 -20.80 37.92 18.30
N LEU A 41 -20.59 38.60 17.18
CA LEU A 41 -19.53 39.60 16.98
C LEU A 41 -19.88 41.00 17.53
N ASP A 42 -21.01 41.13 18.24
CA ASP A 42 -21.52 42.42 18.73
C ASP A 42 -20.79 42.91 19.99
N GLN A 43 -20.15 42.00 20.73
CA GLN A 43 -19.49 42.30 22.00
C GLN A 43 -17.96 42.48 21.89
N ILE A 44 -17.40 42.48 20.68
CA ILE A 44 -15.95 42.57 20.45
C ILE A 44 -15.54 43.88 19.80
N SER A 45 -14.25 44.22 19.90
CA SER A 45 -13.70 45.40 19.23
C SER A 45 -13.85 45.29 17.72
N LYS A 46 -13.95 46.45 17.07
CA LYS A 46 -14.07 46.55 15.61
C LYS A 46 -12.92 45.84 14.90
N GLU A 47 -11.68 45.97 15.40
CA GLU A 47 -10.52 45.30 14.78
C GLU A 47 -10.62 43.77 14.88
N LEU A 48 -11.01 43.23 16.04
CA LEU A 48 -11.13 41.78 16.21
C LEU A 48 -12.25 41.20 15.36
N ARG A 49 -13.36 41.95 15.20
CA ARG A 49 -14.46 41.59 14.31
C ARG A 49 -14.01 41.52 12.85
N GLU A 50 -13.30 42.55 12.39
CA GLU A 50 -12.76 42.61 11.02
C GLU A 50 -11.82 41.42 10.76
N PHE A 51 -10.91 41.13 11.70
CA PHE A 51 -10.01 39.97 11.62
C PHE A 51 -10.76 38.63 11.54
N LEU A 52 -11.71 38.39 12.43
CA LEU A 52 -12.47 37.13 12.44
C LEU A 52 -13.31 36.94 11.18
N LEU A 53 -13.88 38.02 10.67
CA LEU A 53 -14.63 38.00 9.41
C LEU A 53 -13.72 37.68 8.21
N TYR A 54 -12.52 38.27 8.17
CA TYR A 54 -11.53 37.96 7.14
C TYR A 54 -11.12 36.48 7.18
N VAL A 55 -10.82 35.93 8.36
CA VAL A 55 -10.46 34.51 8.53
C VAL A 55 -11.62 33.59 8.13
N ALA A 56 -12.86 33.98 8.41
CA ALA A 56 -14.03 33.14 8.15
C ALA A 56 -14.51 33.16 6.70
N THR A 57 -14.45 34.32 6.06
CA THR A 57 -15.11 34.54 4.77
C THR A 57 -14.15 34.94 3.66
N GLY A 58 -12.92 35.31 3.99
CA GLY A 58 -11.96 35.91 3.07
C GLY A 58 -12.37 37.31 2.58
N LYS A 59 -13.42 37.92 3.17
CA LYS A 59 -13.86 39.26 2.80
C LYS A 59 -12.98 40.31 3.46
N ILE A 60 -12.62 41.32 2.68
CA ILE A 60 -11.83 42.47 3.13
C ILE A 60 -12.80 43.57 3.55
N GLU A 61 -13.01 43.70 4.85
CA GLU A 61 -13.76 44.81 5.44
C GLU A 61 -12.82 45.53 6.41
N GLY A 62 -12.43 46.77 6.10
CA GLY A 62 -11.56 47.60 6.94
C GLY A 62 -10.07 47.61 6.58
N GLU A 63 -9.32 48.47 7.27
CA GLU A 63 -7.88 48.68 7.05
C GLU A 63 -7.04 47.48 7.48
N LEU A 64 -7.41 46.83 8.59
CA LEU A 64 -6.70 45.66 9.12
C LEU A 64 -6.78 44.47 8.15
N SER A 65 -7.99 44.17 7.67
CA SER A 65 -8.23 43.08 6.71
C SER A 65 -7.48 43.30 5.40
N ASN A 66 -7.35 44.56 4.95
CA ASN A 66 -6.64 44.91 3.72
C ASN A 66 -5.12 44.74 3.88
N ALA A 67 -4.55 45.19 5.00
CA ALA A 67 -3.14 44.98 5.31
C ALA A 67 -2.79 43.49 5.42
N LEU A 68 -3.66 42.69 6.03
CA LEU A 68 -3.54 41.23 6.10
C LEU A 68 -3.56 40.59 4.72
N ASP A 69 -4.54 40.94 3.89
CA ASP A 69 -4.69 40.34 2.56
C ASP A 69 -3.50 40.64 1.65
N HIS A 70 -2.94 41.84 1.74
CA HIS A 70 -1.74 42.23 1.01
C HIS A 70 -0.52 41.38 1.41
N GLU A 71 -0.27 41.18 2.70
CA GLU A 71 0.86 40.36 3.16
C GLU A 71 0.64 38.86 2.91
N VAL A 72 -0.59 38.37 3.03
CA VAL A 72 -0.96 37.00 2.65
C VAL A 72 -0.77 36.79 1.15
N SER A 73 -1.13 37.76 0.33
CA SER A 73 -0.95 37.71 -1.13
C SER A 73 0.53 37.71 -1.52
N LYS A 74 1.38 38.49 -0.83
CA LYS A 74 2.84 38.42 -0.99
C LYS A 74 3.40 37.07 -0.59
N ALA A 75 2.97 36.50 0.54
CA ALA A 75 3.43 35.21 1.02
C ALA A 75 3.01 34.07 0.08
N LYS A 76 1.77 34.09 -0.42
CA LYS A 76 1.27 33.13 -1.42
C LYS A 76 2.03 33.19 -2.74
N ASN A 77 2.53 34.37 -3.13
CA ASN A 77 3.27 34.59 -4.36
C ASN A 77 4.80 34.44 -4.22
N LYS A 78 5.32 33.96 -3.09
CA LYS A 78 6.75 33.59 -3.01
C LYS A 78 7.02 32.38 -3.91
N GLU A 79 7.58 32.65 -5.08
CA GLU A 79 8.04 31.70 -6.11
C GLU A 79 8.89 30.54 -5.55
N GLU A 80 9.58 30.78 -4.43
CA GLU A 80 10.40 29.80 -3.73
C GLU A 80 9.59 28.58 -3.29
N TRP A 81 8.43 28.76 -2.66
CA TRP A 81 7.60 27.65 -2.18
C TRP A 81 7.00 26.84 -3.34
N ARG A 82 6.67 27.52 -4.43
CA ARG A 82 6.18 26.87 -5.65
C ARG A 82 7.29 26.04 -6.31
N THR A 83 8.51 26.57 -6.35
CA THR A 83 9.68 25.85 -6.89
C THR A 83 10.03 24.65 -6.03
N GLU A 84 10.16 24.83 -4.71
CA GLU A 84 10.44 23.74 -3.76
C GLU A 84 9.37 22.64 -3.83
N TYR A 85 8.10 23.04 -3.85
CA TYR A 85 6.99 22.10 -3.98
C TYR A 85 7.04 21.32 -5.31
N MET A 86 7.32 22.00 -6.43
CA MET A 86 7.45 21.34 -7.74
C MET A 86 8.66 20.40 -7.79
N THR A 87 9.81 20.79 -7.23
CA THR A 87 11.00 19.94 -7.15
C THR A 87 10.74 18.71 -6.29
N LEU A 88 10.09 18.88 -5.13
CA LEU A 88 9.71 17.76 -4.26
C LEU A 88 8.77 16.80 -4.98
N LEU A 89 7.72 17.32 -5.64
CA LEU A 89 6.79 16.52 -6.43
C LEU A 89 7.46 15.77 -7.58
N MET A 90 8.40 16.41 -8.30
CA MET A 90 9.16 15.75 -9.37
C MET A 90 9.99 14.59 -8.81
N ARG A 91 10.71 14.82 -7.71
CA ARG A 91 11.52 13.80 -7.06
C ARG A 91 10.68 12.62 -6.56
N ASP A 92 9.52 12.89 -5.95
CA ASP A 92 8.63 11.84 -5.45
C ASP A 92 8.05 11.02 -6.60
N ARG A 93 7.73 11.68 -7.73
CA ARG A 93 7.28 10.99 -8.94
C ARG A 93 8.37 10.12 -9.56
N GLU A 94 9.61 10.61 -9.63
CA GLU A 94 10.76 9.83 -10.09
C GLU A 94 10.98 8.61 -9.20
N LYS A 95 10.99 8.79 -7.87
CA LYS A 95 11.15 7.70 -6.91
C LYS A 95 10.04 6.66 -7.00
N TYR A 96 8.79 7.09 -7.21
CA TYR A 96 7.68 6.18 -7.45
C TYR A 96 7.89 5.36 -8.73
N ASN A 97 8.33 6.00 -9.82
CA ASN A 97 8.59 5.31 -11.08
C ASN A 97 9.77 4.33 -10.98
N GLU A 98 10.84 4.71 -10.29
CA GLU A 98 11.98 3.83 -9.98
C GLU A 98 11.49 2.58 -9.21
N GLY A 99 10.77 2.79 -8.10
CA GLY A 99 10.24 1.68 -7.30
C GLY A 99 9.30 0.77 -8.08
N LYS A 100 8.48 1.32 -8.98
CA LYS A 100 7.63 0.53 -9.87
C LYS A 100 8.45 -0.28 -10.87
N ALA A 101 9.47 0.30 -11.47
CA ALA A 101 10.34 -0.39 -12.42
C ALA A 101 11.13 -1.52 -11.75
N GLU A 102 11.70 -1.27 -10.57
CA GLU A 102 12.39 -2.27 -9.76
C GLU A 102 11.45 -3.41 -9.36
N GLY A 103 10.25 -3.09 -8.87
CA GLY A 103 9.25 -4.10 -8.50
C GLY A 103 8.87 -5.02 -9.66
N ILE A 104 8.69 -4.46 -10.87
CA ILE A 104 8.42 -5.27 -12.08
C ILE A 104 9.62 -6.13 -12.45
N ALA A 105 10.84 -5.60 -12.38
CA ALA A 105 12.06 -6.32 -12.72
C ALA A 105 12.28 -7.51 -11.77
N VAL A 106 12.18 -7.27 -10.46
CA VAL A 106 12.30 -8.31 -9.43
C VAL A 106 11.20 -9.35 -9.59
N GLY A 107 9.94 -8.93 -9.75
CA GLY A 107 8.82 -9.84 -9.92
C GLY A 107 8.98 -10.77 -11.14
N LYS A 108 9.44 -10.24 -12.28
CA LYS A 108 9.74 -11.05 -13.47
C LYS A 108 10.90 -12.01 -13.26
N ALA A 109 11.97 -11.57 -12.59
CA ALA A 109 13.14 -12.40 -12.33
C ALA A 109 12.79 -13.58 -11.40
N VAL A 110 12.08 -13.30 -10.30
CA VAL A 110 11.62 -14.33 -9.35
C VAL A 110 10.66 -15.30 -10.03
N GLY A 111 9.61 -14.80 -10.70
CA GLY A 111 8.64 -15.67 -11.36
C GLY A 111 9.25 -16.57 -12.44
N LYS A 112 10.23 -16.05 -13.20
CA LYS A 112 10.98 -16.86 -14.17
C LYS A 112 11.83 -17.94 -13.49
N ALA A 113 12.54 -17.59 -12.42
CA ALA A 113 13.39 -18.53 -11.70
C ALA A 113 12.57 -19.66 -11.07
N GLU A 114 11.45 -19.32 -10.42
CA GLU A 114 10.52 -20.29 -9.83
C GLU A 114 9.90 -21.18 -10.90
N GLY A 115 9.40 -20.60 -12.00
CA GLY A 115 8.82 -21.38 -13.10
C GLY A 115 9.81 -22.38 -13.71
N ILE A 116 11.06 -21.99 -13.90
CA ILE A 116 12.12 -22.90 -14.38
C ILE A 116 12.41 -24.00 -13.36
N ALA A 117 12.52 -23.64 -12.07
CA ALA A 117 12.83 -24.61 -11.02
C ALA A 117 11.73 -25.67 -10.89
N VAL A 118 10.45 -25.25 -10.85
CA VAL A 118 9.30 -26.14 -10.78
C VAL A 118 9.22 -27.01 -12.03
N GLY A 119 9.26 -26.41 -13.23
CA GLY A 119 9.15 -27.18 -14.48
C GLY A 119 10.29 -28.19 -14.65
N LYS A 120 11.52 -27.87 -14.22
CA LYS A 120 12.63 -28.81 -14.24
C LYS A 120 12.46 -29.94 -13.23
N ALA A 121 11.99 -29.64 -12.02
CA ALA A 121 11.76 -30.65 -11.00
C ALA A 121 10.67 -31.64 -11.42
N GLU A 122 9.54 -31.13 -11.94
CA GLU A 122 8.43 -31.94 -12.45
C GLU A 122 8.87 -32.78 -13.65
N GLY A 123 9.54 -32.18 -14.64
CA GLY A 123 10.02 -32.91 -15.81
C GLY A 123 11.00 -34.04 -15.47
N ILE A 124 11.92 -33.81 -14.52
CA ILE A 124 12.83 -34.87 -14.04
C ILE A 124 12.06 -35.97 -13.32
N ALA A 125 11.07 -35.63 -12.49
CA ALA A 125 10.28 -36.61 -11.75
C ALA A 125 9.46 -37.50 -12.70
N VAL A 126 8.77 -36.89 -13.66
CA VAL A 126 7.99 -37.60 -14.67
C VAL A 126 8.88 -38.48 -15.54
N GLY A 127 9.95 -37.93 -16.11
CA GLY A 127 10.85 -38.70 -16.98
C GLY A 127 11.55 -39.85 -16.26
N LYS A 128 11.87 -39.71 -14.96
CA LYS A 128 12.39 -40.83 -14.15
C LYS A 128 11.35 -41.92 -13.92
N ALA A 129 10.10 -41.54 -13.65
CA ALA A 129 9.02 -42.50 -13.42
C ALA A 129 8.69 -43.28 -14.71
N GLU A 130 8.58 -42.57 -15.84
CA GLU A 130 8.36 -43.16 -17.16
C GLU A 130 9.51 -44.10 -17.53
N GLY A 131 10.77 -43.63 -17.50
CA GLY A 131 11.93 -44.47 -17.84
C GLY A 131 12.10 -45.70 -16.94
N LEU A 132 11.73 -45.63 -15.66
CA LEU A 132 11.74 -46.79 -14.78
C LEU A 132 10.65 -47.80 -15.16
N SER A 133 9.46 -47.32 -15.54
CA SER A 133 8.36 -48.18 -15.98
C SER A 133 8.67 -48.86 -17.32
N GLU A 134 9.21 -48.12 -18.29
CA GLU A 134 9.64 -48.64 -19.59
C GLU A 134 10.77 -49.67 -19.43
N GLY A 135 11.79 -49.35 -18.61
CA GLY A 135 12.89 -50.27 -18.33
C GLY A 135 12.42 -51.57 -17.67
N LYS A 136 11.42 -51.50 -16.78
CA LYS A 136 10.79 -52.69 -16.18
C LYS A 136 10.09 -53.54 -17.24
N ILE A 137 9.41 -52.94 -18.20
CA ILE A 137 8.71 -53.66 -19.28
C ILE A 137 9.73 -54.30 -20.24
N MET A 138 10.76 -53.56 -20.66
CA MET A 138 11.84 -54.11 -21.48
C MET A 138 12.51 -55.33 -20.82
N MET A 139 12.79 -55.25 -19.51
CA MET A 139 13.35 -56.38 -18.77
C MET A 139 12.40 -57.59 -18.74
N LEU A 140 11.09 -57.38 -18.60
CA LEU A 140 10.12 -58.47 -18.66
C LEU A 140 10.05 -59.10 -20.04
N LEU A 141 10.09 -58.28 -21.10
CA LEU A 141 10.10 -58.76 -22.49
C LEU A 141 11.37 -59.54 -22.82
N SER A 142 12.54 -59.09 -22.34
CA SER A 142 13.79 -59.83 -22.57
C SER A 142 13.75 -61.21 -21.90
N LEU A 143 13.17 -61.33 -20.70
CA LEU A 143 12.97 -62.63 -20.04
C LEU A 143 12.02 -63.55 -20.80
N VAL A 144 11.05 -62.99 -21.54
CA VAL A 144 10.20 -63.78 -22.45
C VAL A 144 11.02 -64.27 -23.63
N ASP A 145 11.82 -63.39 -24.24
CA ASP A 145 12.64 -63.75 -25.40
C ASP A 145 13.71 -64.80 -25.06
N ASP A 146 14.24 -64.76 -23.83
CA ASP A 146 15.14 -65.78 -23.26
C ASP A 146 14.40 -67.09 -22.90
N GLY A 147 13.08 -67.13 -23.00
CA GLY A 147 12.25 -68.28 -22.67
C GLY A 147 12.15 -68.60 -21.16
N ILE A 148 12.52 -67.65 -20.30
CA ILE A 148 12.51 -67.80 -18.84
C ILE A 148 11.09 -67.68 -18.29
N ILE A 149 10.28 -66.79 -18.87
CA ILE A 149 8.86 -66.61 -18.53
C ILE A 149 8.01 -66.61 -19.80
N ASP A 150 6.71 -66.91 -19.67
CA ASP A 150 5.77 -66.76 -20.78
C ASP A 150 5.19 -65.33 -20.85
N MET A 151 4.56 -65.01 -21.98
CA MET A 151 3.95 -63.68 -22.21
C MET A 151 2.84 -63.35 -21.21
N GLN A 152 2.07 -64.34 -20.76
CA GLN A 152 0.96 -64.11 -19.83
C GLN A 152 1.48 -63.70 -18.44
N GLU A 153 2.57 -64.31 -18.00
CA GLU A 153 3.27 -63.96 -16.76
C GLU A 153 3.97 -62.59 -16.87
N ALA A 154 4.52 -62.24 -18.03
CA ALA A 154 5.06 -60.90 -18.27
C ALA A 154 3.98 -59.80 -18.20
N ILE A 155 2.82 -60.01 -18.82
CA ILE A 155 1.64 -59.11 -18.77
C ILE A 155 1.16 -58.94 -17.32
N LYS A 156 1.05 -60.05 -16.57
CA LYS A 156 0.65 -60.02 -15.17
C LYS A 156 1.63 -59.25 -14.29
N ARG A 157 2.95 -59.37 -14.53
CA ARG A 157 4.00 -58.69 -13.76
C ARG A 157 4.23 -57.24 -14.14
N SER A 158 3.94 -56.87 -15.39
CA SER A 158 4.00 -55.47 -15.85
C SER A 158 2.84 -54.67 -15.27
N GLY A 159 1.68 -55.29 -15.06
CA GLY A 159 0.45 -54.63 -14.62
C GLY A 159 -0.26 -53.86 -15.74
N LEU A 160 0.14 -54.10 -16.99
CA LEU A 160 -0.46 -53.54 -18.20
C LEU A 160 -1.44 -54.53 -18.83
N SER A 161 -2.31 -54.04 -19.70
CA SER A 161 -3.12 -54.89 -20.57
C SER A 161 -2.27 -55.55 -21.66
N GLU A 162 -2.75 -56.66 -22.20
CA GLU A 162 -2.08 -57.38 -23.30
C GLU A 162 -1.82 -56.47 -24.51
N ASN A 163 -2.80 -55.65 -24.89
CA ASN A 163 -2.68 -54.69 -25.99
C ASN A 163 -1.58 -53.64 -25.74
N GLU A 164 -1.41 -53.18 -24.50
CA GLU A 164 -0.36 -52.21 -24.14
C GLU A 164 1.03 -52.83 -24.19
N VAL A 165 1.18 -54.08 -23.76
CA VAL A 165 2.47 -54.80 -23.83
C VAL A 165 2.85 -55.13 -25.27
N ILE A 166 1.89 -55.56 -26.10
CA ILE A 166 2.10 -55.81 -27.53
C ILE A 166 2.52 -54.52 -28.23
N LYS A 167 1.78 -53.44 -28.01
CA LYS A 167 2.10 -52.13 -28.58
C LYS A 167 3.48 -51.63 -28.14
N PHE A 168 3.83 -51.78 -26.86
CA PHE A 168 5.14 -51.40 -26.35
C PHE A 168 6.29 -52.16 -27.04
N ARG A 169 6.09 -53.46 -27.29
CA ARG A 169 7.03 -54.34 -28.00
C ARG A 169 7.14 -54.03 -29.50
N GLU A 170 6.12 -53.44 -30.11
CA GLU A 170 6.16 -53.00 -31.51
C GLU A 170 6.85 -51.63 -31.66
N GLU A 171 6.78 -50.79 -30.64
CA GLU A 171 7.35 -49.44 -30.62
C GLU A 171 8.85 -49.39 -30.26
N HIS A 172 9.40 -50.46 -29.68
CA HIS A 172 10.78 -50.57 -29.19
C HIS A 172 11.47 -51.84 -29.70
#